data_AF-A0AAP0FXE8-F1
#
_entry.id   AF-A0AAP0FXE8-F1
#
_cell.length_a   1.000
_cell.length_b   1.000
_cell.length_c   1.000
_cell.angle_alpha   90.00
_cell.angle_beta   90.00
_cell.angle_gamma   90.00
#
_symmetry.space_group_name_H-M   'P 1'
#
loop_
_entity.id
_entity.type
_entity.pdbx_description
1 polymer ?
#
loop_
_entity_poly.entity_id
_entity_poly.type
_entity_poly.pdbx_seq_one_letter_code
_entity_poly.pdbx_strand_id
1 'polypeptide(L)'
;MLTLTSEAIQTLEMNCFWAKRKDYCCYIMYIELYLIAVSFLILEGDNLDNLFPNLEFQFLSQEIKGKQFFLLISALIVLPTTWLRNLDGLAYISAGGVVASVVLLCSLIWIGVTETGFKEKEEDWSILVVTDGFGLVLRISFALCTFNYGAMAILGYLMYGDDLQSQVTLNLPAGKIGSKIAIYTTLINPFAKYALTITPIALSIEEWLAFRYKRSYSILVRTLLLLSTVMTALSIPFFGLLMAFIWLFSQHHGLGSVSLRSFT
;
A
#
# COMPACT_ATOMS: atom_id res chain seq x y z
N MET A 1 33.71 -16.26 37.44
CA MET A 1 33.91 -16.95 36.13
C MET A 1 32.59 -17.50 35.60
N LEU A 2 31.81 -18.25 36.40
CA LEU A 2 30.50 -18.81 36.00
C LEU A 2 29.37 -17.77 35.77
N THR A 3 29.44 -16.60 36.41
CA THR A 3 28.44 -15.51 36.24
C THR A 3 28.59 -14.77 34.91
N LEU A 4 29.83 -14.47 34.51
CA LEU A 4 30.14 -13.82 33.23
C LEU A 4 29.76 -14.67 32.01
N THR A 5 29.81 -16.00 32.14
CA THR A 5 29.35 -16.92 31.09
C THR A 5 27.83 -16.97 30.97
N SER A 6 27.09 -16.80 32.07
CA SER A 6 25.61 -16.80 32.08
C SER A 6 25.03 -15.55 31.41
N GLU A 7 25.59 -14.37 31.68
CA GLU A 7 25.15 -13.12 31.05
C GLU A 7 25.46 -13.12 29.54
N ALA A 8 26.63 -13.63 29.14
CA ALA A 8 27.00 -13.76 27.74
C ALA A 8 26.04 -14.69 26.97
N ILE A 9 25.60 -15.80 27.58
CA ILE A 9 24.62 -16.72 27.00
C ILE A 9 23.25 -16.06 26.87
N GLN A 10 22.76 -15.37 27.90
CA GLN A 10 21.48 -14.65 27.83
C GLN A 10 21.48 -13.55 26.77
N THR A 11 22.59 -12.84 26.60
CA THR A 11 22.72 -11.79 25.58
C THR A 11 22.71 -12.38 24.17
N LEU A 12 23.36 -13.54 23.97
CA LEU A 12 23.36 -14.28 22.70
C LEU A 12 21.99 -14.86 22.36
N GLU A 13 21.30 -15.47 23.33
CA GLU A 13 19.94 -15.98 23.14
C GLU A 13 18.95 -14.87 22.81
N MET A 14 19.07 -13.74 23.51
CA MET A 14 18.25 -12.56 23.24
C MET A 14 18.52 -12.01 21.84
N ASN A 15 19.79 -11.86 21.44
CA ASN A 15 20.14 -11.41 20.08
C ASN A 15 19.65 -12.38 18.98
N CYS A 16 19.76 -13.69 19.21
CA CYS A 16 19.26 -14.73 18.30
C CYS A 16 17.72 -14.69 18.19
N PHE A 17 17.04 -14.49 19.32
CA PHE A 17 15.59 -14.31 19.37
C PHE A 17 15.14 -13.05 18.62
N TRP A 18 15.81 -11.91 18.83
CA TRP A 18 15.54 -10.67 18.11
C TRP A 18 15.83 -10.79 16.61
N ALA A 19 16.90 -11.49 16.22
CA ALA A 19 17.21 -11.77 14.82
C ALA A 19 16.12 -12.64 14.17
N LYS A 20 15.77 -13.77 14.81
CA LYS A 20 14.70 -14.67 14.34
C LYS A 20 13.34 -13.97 14.23
N ARG A 21 13.04 -13.06 15.15
CA ARG A 21 11.81 -12.24 15.12
C ARG A 21 11.82 -11.23 13.97
N LYS A 22 12.96 -10.58 13.71
CA LYS A 22 13.12 -9.66 12.56
C LYS A 22 12.93 -10.39 11.24
N ASP A 23 13.49 -11.58 11.08
CA ASP A 23 13.36 -12.38 9.85
C ASP A 23 11.90 -12.76 9.56
N TYR A 24 11.17 -13.18 10.60
CA TYR A 24 9.74 -13.50 10.49
C TYR A 24 8.89 -12.27 10.13
N CYS A 25 9.14 -11.11 10.75
CA CYS A 25 8.45 -9.87 10.40
C CYS A 25 8.74 -9.42 8.95
N CYS A 26 9.99 -9.58 8.49
CA CYS A 26 10.35 -9.26 7.10
C CYS A 26 9.61 -10.16 6.10
N TYR A 27 9.48 -11.45 6.41
CA TYR A 27 8.72 -12.39 5.59
C TYR A 27 7.25 -12.01 5.46
N ILE A 28 6.60 -11.65 6.57
CA ILE A 28 5.19 -11.17 6.57
C ILE A 28 5.08 -9.90 5.73
N MET A 29 5.95 -8.92 5.95
CA MET A 29 5.95 -7.66 5.21
C MET A 29 6.12 -7.88 3.70
N TYR A 30 6.99 -8.81 3.27
CA TYR A 30 7.17 -9.12 1.85
C TYR A 30 5.95 -9.80 1.24
N ILE A 31 5.26 -10.68 1.98
CA ILE A 31 3.98 -11.24 1.52
C ILE A 31 2.93 -10.14 1.39
N GLU A 32 2.79 -9.26 2.39
CA GLU A 32 1.83 -8.16 2.33
C GLU A 32 2.11 -7.23 1.16
N LEU A 33 3.36 -6.81 0.96
CA LEU A 33 3.76 -5.98 -0.18
C LEU A 33 3.51 -6.68 -1.52
N TYR A 34 3.75 -7.99 -1.61
CA TYR A 34 3.46 -8.76 -2.80
C TYR A 34 1.96 -8.77 -3.11
N LEU A 35 1.11 -9.03 -2.12
CA LEU A 35 -0.34 -9.06 -2.29
C LEU A 35 -0.90 -7.67 -2.60
N ILE A 36 -0.36 -6.60 -1.99
CA ILE A 36 -0.70 -5.21 -2.33
C ILE A 36 -0.36 -4.91 -3.80
N ALA A 37 0.78 -5.40 -4.31
CA ALA A 37 1.14 -5.25 -5.71
C ALA A 37 0.14 -5.97 -6.64
N VAL A 38 -0.29 -7.19 -6.27
CA VAL A 38 -1.37 -7.91 -7.00
C VAL A 38 -2.67 -7.08 -7.01
N SER A 39 -3.06 -6.49 -5.88
CA SER A 39 -4.25 -5.64 -5.78
C SER A 39 -4.19 -4.43 -6.72
N PHE A 40 -3.03 -3.81 -6.91
CA PHE A 40 -2.86 -2.70 -7.85
C PHE A 40 -3.12 -3.12 -9.30
N LEU A 41 -2.62 -4.29 -9.73
CA LEU A 41 -2.87 -4.77 -11.10
C LEU A 41 -4.35 -5.09 -11.35
N ILE A 42 -5.04 -5.69 -10.37
CA ILE A 42 -6.48 -5.97 -10.46
C ILE A 42 -7.26 -4.65 -10.51
N LEU A 43 -6.94 -3.71 -9.63
CA LEU A 43 -7.56 -2.38 -9.59
C LEU A 43 -7.41 -1.68 -10.95
N GLU A 44 -6.20 -1.65 -11.52
CA GLU A 44 -5.96 -1.02 -12.81
C GLU A 44 -6.69 -1.75 -13.94
N GLY A 45 -6.64 -3.08 -13.98
CA GLY A 45 -7.31 -3.89 -14.99
C GLY A 45 -8.83 -3.68 -15.00
N ASP A 46 -9.48 -3.72 -13.83
CA ASP A 46 -10.93 -3.49 -13.71
C ASP A 46 -11.33 -2.05 -14.10
N ASN A 47 -10.53 -1.05 -13.69
CA ASN A 47 -10.83 0.35 -14.02
C ASN A 47 -10.61 0.66 -15.51
N LEU A 48 -9.64 0.03 -16.17
CA LEU A 48 -9.43 0.17 -17.61
C LEU A 48 -10.54 -0.54 -18.42
N ASP A 49 -10.99 -1.71 -17.99
CA ASP A 49 -12.13 -2.42 -18.58
C ASP A 49 -13.41 -1.55 -18.53
N ASN A 50 -13.64 -0.86 -17.41
CA ASN A 50 -14.76 0.08 -17.27
C ASN A 50 -14.61 1.35 -18.12
N LEU A 51 -13.38 1.83 -18.36
CA LEU A 51 -13.16 2.99 -19.22
C LEU A 51 -13.36 2.68 -20.72
N PHE A 52 -13.07 1.45 -21.13
CA PHE A 52 -13.11 1.03 -22.53
C PHE A 52 -13.89 -0.28 -22.75
N PRO A 53 -15.17 -0.34 -22.35
CA PRO A 53 -15.96 -1.58 -22.39
C PRO A 53 -16.28 -2.08 -23.81
N ASN A 54 -16.15 -1.21 -24.82
CA ASN A 54 -16.49 -1.50 -26.22
C ASN A 54 -15.28 -1.87 -27.09
N LEU A 55 -14.09 -2.04 -26.50
CA LEU A 55 -12.94 -2.56 -27.24
C LEU A 55 -13.06 -4.09 -27.33
N GLU A 56 -13.87 -4.57 -28.28
CA GLU A 56 -13.92 -5.99 -28.66
C GLU A 56 -12.63 -6.36 -29.39
N PHE A 57 -11.69 -7.01 -28.70
CA PHE A 57 -10.41 -7.40 -29.29
C PHE A 57 -10.55 -8.72 -30.06
N GLN A 58 -10.82 -8.63 -31.35
CA GLN A 58 -10.60 -9.71 -32.34
C GLN A 58 -9.09 -9.98 -32.57
N PHE A 59 -8.31 -10.12 -31.49
CA PHE A 59 -6.89 -10.44 -31.60
C PHE A 59 -6.69 -11.96 -31.48
N LEU A 60 -6.56 -12.60 -32.65
CA LEU A 60 -5.88 -13.88 -32.84
C LEU A 60 -6.45 -15.08 -32.03
N SER A 61 -7.61 -15.61 -32.45
CA SER A 61 -8.08 -16.99 -32.19
C SER A 61 -8.19 -17.48 -30.72
N GLN A 62 -8.07 -16.61 -29.73
CA GLN A 62 -8.43 -16.89 -28.34
C GLN A 62 -9.35 -15.78 -27.82
N GLU A 63 -10.55 -16.14 -27.38
CA GLU A 63 -11.44 -15.23 -26.64
C GLU A 63 -10.86 -14.96 -25.24
N ILE A 64 -9.91 -14.02 -25.17
CA ILE A 64 -9.46 -13.49 -23.89
C ILE A 64 -10.56 -12.55 -23.39
N LYS A 65 -11.18 -12.86 -22.25
CA LYS A 65 -12.15 -11.98 -21.59
C LYS A 65 -11.53 -10.58 -21.43
N GLY A 66 -12.26 -9.51 -21.76
CA GLY A 66 -11.77 -8.11 -21.77
C GLY A 66 -10.95 -7.72 -20.53
N LYS A 67 -11.43 -8.10 -19.34
CA LYS A 67 -10.71 -7.93 -18.06
C LYS A 67 -9.29 -8.48 -18.04
N GLN A 68 -9.07 -9.69 -18.56
CA GLN A 68 -7.74 -10.32 -18.58
C GLN A 68 -6.81 -9.58 -19.54
N PHE A 69 -7.34 -9.05 -20.65
CA PHE A 69 -6.60 -8.23 -21.58
C PHE A 69 -6.16 -6.90 -20.93
N PHE A 70 -7.07 -6.17 -20.28
CA PHE A 70 -6.73 -4.92 -19.61
C PHE A 70 -5.75 -5.12 -18.45
N LEU A 71 -5.85 -6.22 -17.72
CA LEU A 71 -4.87 -6.61 -16.69
C LEU A 71 -3.46 -6.81 -17.29
N LEU A 72 -3.35 -7.46 -18.45
CA LEU A 72 -2.06 -7.62 -19.14
C LEU A 72 -1.51 -6.28 -19.65
N ILE A 73 -2.38 -5.39 -20.14
CA ILE A 73 -1.99 -4.03 -20.53
C ILE A 73 -1.50 -3.22 -19.33
N SER A 74 -2.19 -3.28 -18.19
CA SER A 74 -1.75 -2.64 -16.94
C SER A 74 -0.37 -3.13 -16.54
N ALA A 75 -0.13 -4.45 -16.56
CA ALA A 75 1.17 -5.02 -16.27
C ALA A 75 2.24 -4.49 -17.24
N LEU A 76 1.94 -4.37 -18.54
CA LEU A 76 2.87 -3.83 -19.53
C LEU A 76 3.19 -2.34 -19.30
N ILE A 77 2.21 -1.55 -18.84
CA ILE A 77 2.39 -0.12 -18.50
C ILE A 77 3.26 0.04 -17.24
N VAL A 78 3.07 -0.85 -16.25
CA VAL A 78 3.84 -0.86 -15.00
C VAL A 78 5.25 -1.43 -15.19
N LEU A 79 5.44 -2.37 -16.11
CA LEU A 79 6.72 -3.01 -16.38
C LEU A 79 7.91 -2.03 -16.51
N PRO A 80 7.86 -0.95 -17.33
CA PRO A 80 8.96 0.01 -17.42
C PRO A 80 9.22 0.74 -16.11
N THR A 81 8.20 0.98 -15.27
CA THR A 81 8.39 1.65 -13.97
C THR A 81 9.19 0.76 -13.02
N THR A 82 9.06 -0.56 -13.14
CA THR A 82 9.86 -1.51 -12.34
C THR A 82 11.35 -1.46 -12.70
N TRP A 83 11.71 -1.19 -13.95
CA TRP A 83 13.12 -1.19 -14.39
C TRP A 83 13.89 0.09 -14.01
N LEU A 84 13.20 1.11 -13.50
CA LEU A 84 13.81 2.35 -13.04
C LEU A 84 14.64 2.08 -11.79
N ARG A 85 15.95 2.00 -11.97
CA ARG A 85 16.92 1.91 -10.86
C ARG A 85 17.12 3.23 -10.12
N ASN A 86 16.82 4.34 -10.79
CA ASN A 86 16.90 5.67 -10.20
C ASN A 86 15.57 5.92 -9.47
N LEU A 87 15.48 5.40 -8.25
CA LEU A 87 14.35 5.60 -7.36
C LEU A 87 14.15 7.08 -7.02
N ASP A 88 15.14 7.94 -7.24
CA ASP A 88 15.09 9.38 -6.96
C ASP A 88 13.87 10.07 -7.58
N GLY A 89 13.54 9.75 -8.84
CA GLY A 89 12.36 10.33 -9.52
C GLY A 89 11.03 9.89 -8.91
N LEU A 90 10.92 8.62 -8.50
CA LEU A 90 9.74 8.11 -7.80
C LEU A 90 9.71 8.53 -6.33
N ALA A 91 10.89 8.75 -5.73
CA ALA A 91 11.05 9.28 -4.39
C ALA A 91 10.58 10.74 -4.33
N TYR A 92 10.74 11.55 -5.39
CA TYR A 92 10.09 12.87 -5.47
C TYR A 92 8.56 12.79 -5.46
N ILE A 93 7.97 11.79 -6.12
CA ILE A 93 6.51 11.55 -6.09
C ILE A 93 6.06 11.14 -4.68
N SER A 94 6.84 10.27 -4.01
CA SER A 94 6.61 9.91 -2.60
C SER A 94 6.82 11.09 -1.65
N ALA A 95 7.83 11.92 -1.89
CA ALA A 95 8.11 13.15 -1.15
C ALA A 95 6.98 14.17 -1.34
N GLY A 96 6.31 14.19 -2.50
CA GLY A 96 5.08 14.95 -2.72
C GLY A 96 3.96 14.55 -1.75
N GLY A 97 3.83 13.25 -1.44
CA GLY A 97 2.91 12.77 -0.39
C GLY A 97 3.29 13.28 1.00
N VAL A 98 4.59 13.38 1.30
CA VAL A 98 5.08 14.01 2.55
C VAL A 98 4.78 15.50 2.56
N VAL A 99 4.98 16.21 1.46
CA VAL A 99 4.62 17.64 1.33
C VAL A 99 3.13 17.85 1.54
N ALA A 100 2.27 16.99 0.98
CA ALA A 100 0.83 17.04 1.22
C ALA A 100 0.49 16.85 2.72
N SER A 101 1.17 15.92 3.40
CA SER A 101 1.00 15.73 4.84
C SER A 101 1.50 16.92 5.68
N VAL A 102 2.58 17.59 5.25
CA VAL A 102 3.10 18.80 5.88
C VAL A 102 2.15 19.98 5.67
N VAL A 103 1.61 20.15 4.47
CA VAL A 103 0.61 21.19 4.17
C VAL A 103 -0.65 21.00 5.02
N LEU A 104 -1.09 19.75 5.23
CA LEU A 104 -2.18 19.43 6.15
C LEU A 104 -1.85 19.82 7.60
N LEU A 105 -0.65 19.50 8.09
CA LEU A 105 -0.20 19.90 9.43
C LEU A 105 -0.17 21.43 9.58
N CYS A 106 0.38 22.15 8.61
CA CYS A 106 0.41 23.61 8.62
C CYS A 106 -1.00 24.21 8.58
N SER A 107 -1.90 23.62 7.81
CA SER A 107 -3.31 24.04 7.74
C SER A 107 -4.03 23.83 9.08
N LEU A 108 -3.75 22.73 9.79
CA LEU A 108 -4.33 22.46 11.11
C LEU A 108 -3.80 23.41 12.18
N ILE A 109 -2.50 23.73 12.15
CA ILE A 109 -1.91 24.74 13.04
C ILE A 109 -2.54 26.11 12.76
N TRP A 110 -2.72 26.46 11.49
CA TRP A 110 -3.34 27.72 11.10
C TRP A 110 -4.78 27.83 11.62
N ILE A 111 -5.62 26.82 11.38
CA ILE A 111 -6.99 26.74 11.92
C ILE A 111 -6.99 26.86 13.45
N GLY A 112 -6.06 26.16 14.12
CA GLY A 112 -5.89 26.22 15.56
C GLY A 112 -5.53 27.60 16.10
N VAL A 113 -4.81 28.41 15.32
CA VAL A 113 -4.41 29.78 15.71
C VAL A 113 -5.49 30.82 15.37
N THR A 114 -6.14 30.70 14.21
CA THR A 114 -7.02 31.75 13.68
C THR A 114 -8.48 31.60 14.07
N GLU A 115 -8.99 30.37 14.20
CA GLU A 115 -10.43 30.13 14.45
C GLU A 115 -10.73 29.60 15.86
N THR A 116 -9.78 28.94 16.50
CA THR A 116 -9.85 28.56 17.91
C THR A 116 -8.67 29.13 18.67
N GLY A 117 -8.53 30.47 18.70
CA GLY A 117 -7.58 31.10 19.62
C GLY A 117 -7.72 30.45 20.98
N PHE A 118 -6.62 29.87 21.50
CA PHE A 118 -6.56 29.07 22.73
C PHE A 118 -7.36 29.71 23.86
N LYS A 119 -8.66 29.44 23.90
CA LYS A 119 -9.50 29.73 25.05
C LYS A 119 -9.33 28.51 25.93
N GLU A 120 -8.56 28.71 26.99
CA GLU A 120 -8.52 27.82 28.14
C GLU A 120 -9.94 27.37 28.47
N LYS A 121 -10.23 26.11 28.14
CA LYS A 121 -11.25 25.35 28.81
C LYS A 121 -10.50 24.23 29.53
N GLU A 122 -10.36 24.46 30.83
CA GLU A 122 -9.65 23.67 31.80
C GLU A 122 -10.37 22.33 32.03
N GLU A 123 -10.27 21.42 31.05
CA GLU A 123 -10.61 20.01 31.22
C GLU A 123 -9.35 19.19 30.97
N ASP A 124 -8.54 19.03 32.01
CA ASP A 124 -7.42 18.08 32.17
C ASP A 124 -6.71 17.57 30.88
N TRP A 125 -6.39 18.49 29.97
CA TRP A 125 -5.57 18.27 28.78
C TRP A 125 -4.07 18.12 29.11
N SER A 126 -3.72 18.34 30.38
CA SER A 126 -2.38 18.24 30.97
C SER A 126 -1.73 16.88 30.73
N ILE A 127 -2.53 15.81 30.73
CA ILE A 127 -2.05 14.44 30.52
C ILE A 127 -1.82 14.14 29.02
N LEU A 128 -2.52 14.83 28.11
CA LEU A 128 -2.46 14.55 26.67
C LEU A 128 -1.42 15.38 25.91
N VAL A 129 -1.07 16.56 26.40
CA VAL A 129 -0.15 17.50 25.72
C VAL A 129 1.32 17.25 26.06
N VAL A 130 1.62 16.57 27.17
CA VAL A 130 3.01 16.25 27.60
C VAL A 130 3.65 15.10 26.80
N THR A 131 2.91 14.41 25.92
CA THR A 131 3.44 13.29 25.13
C THR A 131 3.76 13.70 23.69
N ASP A 132 5.06 13.70 23.36
CA ASP A 132 5.72 13.70 22.05
C ASP A 132 4.89 14.06 20.81
N GLY A 133 5.28 15.13 20.09
CA GLY A 133 4.61 15.58 18.85
C GLY A 133 4.41 14.50 17.78
N PHE A 134 5.20 13.43 17.79
CA PHE A 134 4.97 12.24 16.96
C PHE A 134 3.64 11.54 17.24
N GLY A 135 3.26 11.39 18.52
CA GLY A 135 2.01 10.76 18.93
C GLY A 135 0.78 11.58 18.53
N LEU A 136 0.87 12.91 18.60
CA LEU A 136 -0.20 13.80 18.13
C LEU A 136 -0.40 13.69 16.61
N VAL A 137 0.67 13.79 15.83
CA VAL A 137 0.62 13.66 14.36
C VAL A 137 0.05 12.31 13.96
N LEU A 138 0.46 11.24 14.62
CA LEU A 138 -0.06 9.90 14.38
C LEU A 138 -1.57 9.82 14.66
N ARG A 139 -2.04 10.29 15.83
CA ARG A 139 -3.48 10.33 16.17
C ARG A 139 -4.30 11.12 15.13
N ILE A 140 -3.82 12.29 14.74
CA ILE A 140 -4.48 13.12 13.72
C ILE A 140 -4.52 12.40 12.36
N SER A 141 -3.41 11.79 11.93
CA SER A 141 -3.36 11.06 10.66
C SER A 141 -4.31 9.86 10.64
N PHE A 142 -4.39 9.11 11.74
CA PHE A 142 -5.34 8.01 11.89
C PHE A 142 -6.78 8.50 11.86
N ALA A 143 -7.10 9.60 12.54
CA ALA A 143 -8.43 10.19 12.53
C ALA A 143 -8.82 10.66 11.12
N LEU A 144 -7.94 11.39 10.43
CA LEU A 144 -8.18 11.88 9.07
C LEU A 144 -8.33 10.73 8.06
N CYS A 145 -7.50 9.70 8.13
CA CYS A 145 -7.62 8.52 7.26
C CYS A 145 -8.95 7.81 7.50
N THR A 146 -9.30 7.57 8.77
CA THR A 146 -10.56 6.89 9.14
C THR A 146 -11.76 7.69 8.65
N PHE A 147 -11.74 9.01 8.83
CA PHE A 147 -12.79 9.89 8.32
C PHE A 147 -12.89 9.85 6.79
N ASN A 148 -11.79 9.98 6.05
CA ASN A 148 -11.81 9.96 4.59
C ASN A 148 -12.31 8.63 4.03
N TYR A 149 -11.80 7.51 4.53
CA TYR A 149 -12.25 6.18 4.09
C TYR A 149 -13.69 5.91 4.52
N GLY A 150 -14.08 6.31 5.73
CA GLY A 150 -15.46 6.21 6.21
C GLY A 150 -16.43 7.06 5.37
N ALA A 151 -16.07 8.31 5.08
CA ALA A 151 -16.85 9.19 4.22
C ALA A 151 -16.97 8.63 2.81
N MET A 152 -15.89 8.10 2.23
CA MET A 152 -15.92 7.46 0.91
C MET A 152 -16.80 6.20 0.89
N ALA A 153 -16.79 5.40 1.96
CA ALA A 153 -17.67 4.24 2.10
C ALA A 153 -19.14 4.65 2.22
N ILE A 154 -19.46 5.63 3.08
CA ILE A 154 -20.83 6.14 3.27
C ILE A 154 -21.35 6.77 1.98
N LEU A 155 -20.57 7.66 1.35
CA LEU A 155 -20.96 8.31 0.09
C LEU A 155 -21.13 7.27 -1.04
N GLY A 156 -20.22 6.30 -1.15
CA GLY A 156 -20.34 5.21 -2.12
C GLY A 156 -21.65 4.45 -1.95
N TYR A 157 -21.99 4.05 -0.72
CA TYR A 157 -23.25 3.35 -0.45
C TYR A 157 -24.48 4.25 -0.67
N LEU A 158 -24.43 5.52 -0.29
CA LEU A 158 -25.55 6.45 -0.55
C LEU A 158 -25.77 6.70 -2.05
N MET A 159 -24.71 6.71 -2.85
CA MET A 159 -24.79 6.95 -4.29
C MET A 159 -25.24 5.73 -5.09
N TYR A 160 -24.85 4.53 -4.68
CA TYR A 160 -25.02 3.29 -5.46
C TYR A 160 -25.84 2.21 -4.77
N GLY A 161 -26.14 2.37 -3.48
CA GLY A 161 -26.92 1.42 -2.70
C GLY A 161 -26.32 0.01 -2.73
N ASP A 162 -27.21 -0.97 -2.91
CA ASP A 162 -26.86 -2.39 -2.93
C ASP A 162 -26.13 -2.82 -4.22
N ASP A 163 -26.10 -1.97 -5.25
CA ASP A 163 -25.37 -2.22 -6.51
C ASP A 163 -23.88 -1.86 -6.42
N LEU A 164 -23.40 -1.35 -5.28
CA LEU A 164 -22.02 -0.92 -5.08
C LEU A 164 -21.01 -2.07 -5.24
N GLN A 165 -20.22 -2.02 -6.31
CA GLN A 165 -19.07 -2.91 -6.54
C GLN A 165 -17.93 -2.75 -5.51
N SER A 166 -17.02 -3.73 -5.46
CA SER A 166 -15.84 -3.76 -4.57
C SER A 166 -14.89 -2.56 -4.69
N GLN A 167 -14.99 -1.80 -5.77
CA GLN A 167 -14.25 -0.56 -6.00
C GLN A 167 -15.28 0.53 -6.35
N VAL A 168 -15.24 1.64 -5.61
CA VAL A 168 -16.19 2.76 -5.82
C VAL A 168 -16.10 3.31 -7.24
N THR A 169 -14.91 3.33 -7.83
CA THR A 169 -14.66 3.83 -9.19
C THR A 169 -15.33 3.02 -10.29
N LEU A 170 -15.64 1.74 -10.05
CA LEU A 170 -16.32 0.90 -11.04
C LEU A 170 -17.79 1.28 -11.22
N ASN A 171 -18.42 1.88 -10.21
CA ASN A 171 -19.80 2.35 -10.30
C ASN A 171 -19.92 3.75 -10.91
N LEU A 172 -18.79 4.42 -11.20
CA LEU A 172 -18.81 5.74 -11.80
C LEU A 172 -19.31 5.68 -13.25
N PRO A 173 -20.23 6.58 -13.66
CA PRO A 173 -20.73 6.59 -15.03
C PRO A 173 -19.63 7.08 -15.98
N ALA A 174 -19.02 6.17 -16.75
CA ALA A 174 -17.86 6.44 -17.62
C ALA A 174 -18.13 7.49 -18.73
N GLY A 175 -19.41 7.78 -19.03
CA GLY A 175 -19.81 8.80 -20.00
C GLY A 175 -19.58 10.26 -19.55
N LYS A 176 -19.40 10.52 -18.25
CA LYS A 176 -19.21 11.89 -17.72
C LYS A 176 -17.73 12.23 -17.55
N ILE A 177 -17.37 13.48 -17.84
CA ILE A 177 -15.98 13.99 -17.73
C ILE A 177 -15.45 13.85 -16.30
N GLY A 178 -16.28 14.13 -15.28
CA GLY A 178 -15.90 13.99 -13.87
C GLY A 178 -15.50 12.55 -13.50
N SER A 179 -16.25 11.56 -13.98
CA SER A 179 -15.93 10.14 -13.77
C SER A 179 -14.62 9.75 -14.43
N LYS A 180 -14.35 10.22 -15.65
CA LYS A 180 -13.08 9.96 -16.34
C LYS A 180 -11.90 10.52 -15.55
N ILE A 181 -12.00 11.77 -15.07
CA ILE A 181 -10.95 12.39 -14.25
C ILE A 181 -10.73 11.59 -12.96
N ALA A 182 -11.80 11.16 -12.29
CA ALA A 182 -11.71 10.35 -11.07
C ALA A 182 -11.01 9.01 -11.35
N ILE A 183 -11.40 8.28 -12.40
CA ILE A 183 -10.77 7.01 -12.76
C ILE A 183 -9.30 7.22 -13.14
N TYR A 184 -8.97 8.24 -13.95
CA TYR A 184 -7.57 8.55 -14.29
C TYR A 184 -6.72 8.88 -13.06
N THR A 185 -7.26 9.64 -12.11
CA THR A 185 -6.57 9.97 -10.86
C THR A 185 -6.32 8.72 -10.02
N THR A 186 -7.28 7.81 -9.95
CA THR A 186 -7.15 6.53 -9.25
C THR A 186 -6.12 5.61 -9.91
N LEU A 187 -5.92 5.67 -11.24
CA LEU A 187 -4.93 4.86 -11.95
C LEU A 187 -3.48 5.37 -11.79
N ILE A 188 -3.27 6.68 -11.73
CA ILE A 188 -1.92 7.27 -11.64
C ILE A 188 -1.17 6.81 -10.38
N ASN A 189 -1.88 6.71 -9.25
CA ASN A 189 -1.27 6.45 -7.95
C ASN A 189 -0.72 5.00 -7.82
N PRO A 190 -1.47 3.95 -8.17
CA PRO A 190 -0.96 2.57 -8.33
C PRO A 190 0.24 2.45 -9.28
N PHE A 191 0.23 3.10 -10.45
CA PHE A 191 1.36 3.03 -11.39
C PHE A 191 2.69 3.50 -10.77
N ALA A 192 2.66 4.56 -9.98
CA ALA A 192 3.83 5.07 -9.27
C ALA A 192 4.16 4.24 -8.03
N LYS A 193 3.15 3.78 -7.28
CA LYS A 193 3.32 3.02 -6.05
C LYS A 193 3.78 1.59 -6.29
N TYR A 194 3.39 0.96 -7.40
CA TYR A 194 3.73 -0.43 -7.69
C TYR A 194 5.25 -0.65 -7.66
N ALA A 195 6.01 0.19 -8.37
CA ALA A 195 7.47 0.10 -8.38
C ALA A 195 8.08 0.26 -6.98
N LEU A 196 7.56 1.18 -6.16
CA LEU A 196 8.00 1.38 -4.78
C LEU A 196 7.67 0.16 -3.89
N THR A 197 6.50 -0.44 -4.09
CA THR A 197 6.01 -1.60 -3.33
C THR A 197 6.83 -2.86 -3.62
N ILE A 198 7.19 -3.12 -4.88
CA ILE A 198 7.97 -4.32 -5.25
C ILE A 198 9.48 -4.16 -4.99
N THR A 199 9.98 -2.93 -4.91
CA THR A 199 11.42 -2.64 -4.76
C THR A 199 12.06 -3.36 -3.56
N PRO A 200 11.55 -3.28 -2.32
CA PRO A 200 12.15 -3.99 -1.19
C PRO A 200 12.17 -5.52 -1.38
N ILE A 201 11.15 -6.08 -2.05
CA ILE A 201 11.09 -7.52 -2.38
C ILE A 201 12.18 -7.87 -3.39
N ALA A 202 12.26 -7.10 -4.48
CA ALA A 202 13.24 -7.31 -5.55
C ALA A 202 14.66 -7.20 -5.03
N LEU A 203 14.96 -6.21 -4.18
CA LEU A 203 16.28 -6.04 -3.57
C LEU A 203 16.66 -7.21 -2.67
N SER A 204 15.70 -7.73 -1.89
CA SER A 204 15.94 -8.89 -1.01
C SER A 204 16.24 -10.16 -1.81
N ILE A 205 15.55 -10.37 -2.93
CA ILE A 205 15.81 -11.51 -3.83
C ILE A 205 17.15 -11.34 -4.55
N GLU A 206 17.49 -10.14 -5.02
CA GLU A 206 18.78 -9.84 -5.64
C GLU A 206 19.96 -10.06 -4.68
N GLU A 207 19.77 -9.73 -3.39
CA GLU A 207 20.74 -9.97 -2.33
C GLU A 207 20.90 -11.47 -2.05
N TRP A 208 19.79 -12.20 -1.93
CA TRP A 208 19.82 -13.66 -1.74
C TRP A 208 20.50 -14.41 -2.88
N LEU A 209 20.26 -13.96 -4.12
CA LEU A 209 20.84 -14.58 -5.32
C LEU A 209 22.29 -14.13 -5.62
N ALA A 210 22.89 -13.27 -4.80
CA ALA A 210 24.22 -12.68 -5.02
C ALA A 210 24.41 -12.00 -6.40
N PHE A 211 23.32 -11.68 -7.11
CA PHE A 211 23.34 -11.11 -8.47
C PHE A 211 23.40 -9.58 -8.49
N ARG A 212 23.81 -8.98 -7.36
CA ARG A 212 23.77 -7.54 -7.05
C ARG A 212 24.38 -6.62 -8.14
N TYR A 213 25.26 -7.14 -8.99
CA TYR A 213 26.04 -6.30 -9.92
C TYR A 213 25.51 -6.18 -11.36
N LYS A 214 24.77 -7.14 -11.94
CA LYS A 214 24.37 -7.02 -13.36
C LYS A 214 22.98 -6.44 -13.54
N ARG A 215 22.88 -5.40 -14.37
CA ARG A 215 21.61 -4.76 -14.78
C ARG A 215 20.60 -5.76 -15.34
N SER A 216 21.06 -6.76 -16.08
CA SER A 216 20.20 -7.78 -16.67
C SER A 216 19.50 -8.66 -15.64
N TYR A 217 20.19 -9.11 -14.58
CA TYR A 217 19.55 -9.94 -13.53
C TYR A 217 18.53 -9.15 -12.73
N SER A 218 18.82 -7.88 -12.48
CA SER A 218 17.95 -6.96 -11.76
C SER A 218 16.65 -6.65 -12.52
N ILE A 219 16.75 -6.53 -13.85
CA ILE A 219 15.59 -6.45 -14.75
C ILE A 219 14.84 -7.79 -14.73
N LEU A 220 15.55 -8.90 -14.88
CA LEU A 220 14.96 -10.25 -14.90
C LEU A 220 14.18 -10.56 -13.62
N VAL A 221 14.75 -10.32 -12.43
CA VAL A 221 14.06 -10.53 -11.14
C VAL A 221 12.77 -9.71 -11.07
N ARG A 222 12.82 -8.42 -11.44
CA ARG A 222 11.62 -7.56 -11.43
C ARG A 222 10.58 -7.98 -12.46
N THR A 223 11.00 -8.43 -13.65
CA THR A 223 10.07 -8.98 -14.64
C THR A 223 9.44 -10.28 -14.17
N LEU A 224 10.19 -11.17 -13.53
CA LEU A 224 9.65 -12.42 -12.98
C LEU A 224 8.68 -12.17 -11.82
N LEU A 225 8.97 -11.19 -10.96
CA LEU A 225 8.05 -10.74 -9.91
C LEU A 225 6.76 -10.17 -10.49
N LEU A 226 6.84 -9.30 -11.50
CA LEU A 226 5.64 -8.81 -12.19
C LEU A 226 4.85 -9.98 -12.79
N LEU A 227 5.51 -10.89 -13.51
CA LEU A 227 4.87 -12.06 -14.09
C LEU A 227 4.17 -12.91 -13.03
N SER A 228 4.79 -13.14 -11.86
CA SER A 228 4.16 -13.91 -10.79
C SER A 228 2.93 -13.19 -10.21
N THR A 229 2.98 -11.86 -10.07
CA THR A 229 1.81 -11.07 -9.63
C THR A 229 0.67 -11.14 -10.64
N VAL A 230 0.97 -11.09 -11.94
CA VAL A 230 -0.04 -11.28 -13.02
C VAL A 230 -0.65 -12.67 -12.92
N MET A 231 0.15 -13.72 -12.73
CA MET A 231 -0.39 -15.09 -12.56
C MET A 231 -1.33 -15.17 -11.35
N THR A 232 -0.95 -14.55 -10.24
CA THR A 232 -1.78 -14.53 -9.02
C THR A 232 -3.08 -13.76 -9.25
N ALA A 233 -3.01 -12.61 -9.94
CA ALA A 233 -4.17 -11.80 -10.28
C ALA A 233 -5.14 -12.53 -11.22
N LEU A 234 -4.62 -13.36 -12.14
CA LEU A 234 -5.44 -14.22 -13.01
C LEU A 234 -6.09 -15.38 -12.24
N SER A 235 -5.43 -15.93 -11.22
CA SER A 235 -6.00 -16.97 -10.36
C SER A 235 -7.10 -16.44 -9.43
N ILE A 236 -6.93 -15.23 -8.89
CA ILE A 236 -7.86 -14.62 -7.93
C ILE A 236 -8.20 -13.20 -8.42
N PRO A 237 -9.13 -13.04 -9.38
CA PRO A 237 -9.42 -11.76 -10.01
C PRO A 237 -10.32 -10.83 -9.17
N PHE A 238 -10.57 -11.16 -7.89
CA PHE A 238 -11.50 -10.42 -7.03
C PHE A 238 -10.76 -9.47 -6.09
N PHE A 239 -10.78 -8.18 -6.39
CA PHE A 239 -10.12 -7.14 -5.59
C PHE A 239 -10.55 -7.16 -4.12
N GLY A 240 -11.85 -7.21 -3.85
CA GLY A 240 -12.39 -7.20 -2.47
C GLY A 240 -11.94 -8.39 -1.63
N LEU A 241 -11.89 -9.59 -2.22
CA LEU A 241 -11.43 -10.81 -1.54
C LEU A 241 -9.94 -10.72 -1.18
N LEU A 242 -9.12 -10.23 -2.12
CA LEU A 242 -7.69 -10.06 -1.91
C LEU A 242 -7.40 -9.04 -0.80
N MET A 243 -8.08 -7.89 -0.81
CA MET A 243 -7.93 -6.87 0.23
C MET A 243 -8.36 -7.36 1.61
N ALA A 244 -9.49 -8.10 1.69
CA ALA A 244 -9.93 -8.71 2.94
C ALA A 244 -8.91 -9.74 3.46
N PHE A 245 -8.34 -10.55 2.56
CA PHE A 245 -7.30 -11.52 2.91
C PHE A 245 -6.02 -10.86 3.42
N ILE A 246 -5.54 -9.80 2.77
CA ILE A 246 -4.36 -9.03 3.21
C ILE A 246 -4.58 -8.51 4.63
N TRP A 247 -5.75 -7.93 4.90
CA TRP A 247 -6.06 -7.38 6.22
C TRP A 247 -6.12 -8.46 7.30
N LEU A 248 -6.79 -9.58 7.02
CA LEU A 248 -6.87 -10.72 7.94
C LEU A 248 -5.47 -11.32 8.22
N PHE A 249 -4.68 -11.51 7.17
CA PHE A 249 -3.30 -12.01 7.27
C PHE A 249 -2.45 -11.09 8.15
N SER A 250 -2.55 -9.79 7.93
CA SER A 250 -1.86 -8.77 8.72
C SER A 250 -2.31 -8.75 10.18
N GLN A 251 -3.60 -8.90 10.46
CA GLN A 251 -4.11 -8.95 11.82
C GLN A 251 -3.59 -10.18 12.58
N HIS A 252 -3.59 -11.34 11.93
CA HIS A 252 -3.18 -12.60 12.55
C HIS A 252 -1.66 -12.69 12.74
N HIS A 253 -0.87 -12.16 11.80
CA HIS A 253 0.59 -12.35 11.79
C HIS A 253 1.39 -11.08 12.10
N GLY A 254 0.92 -9.89 11.71
CA GLY A 254 1.65 -8.62 11.74
C GLY A 254 1.48 -7.76 12.99
N LEU A 255 0.33 -7.80 13.68
CA LEU A 255 0.03 -6.84 14.77
C LEU A 255 -0.51 -7.43 16.08
N GLY A 256 -1.09 -8.63 16.09
CA GLY A 256 -1.55 -9.27 17.33
C GLY A 256 -0.43 -9.69 18.30
N SER A 257 0.81 -9.81 17.81
CA SER A 257 1.96 -10.32 18.57
C SER A 257 2.91 -9.25 19.11
N VAL A 258 2.72 -7.97 18.72
CA VAL A 258 3.62 -6.87 19.12
C VAL A 258 3.06 -6.07 20.29
N SER A 259 1.73 -5.89 20.38
CA SER A 259 1.12 -5.03 21.41
C SER A 259 0.86 -5.71 22.77
N LEU A 260 0.82 -7.04 22.84
CA LEU A 260 0.39 -7.76 24.06
C LEU A 260 1.51 -8.31 24.92
N ARG A 261 2.78 -8.10 24.57
CA ARG A 261 3.94 -8.62 25.33
C ARG A 261 5.01 -7.58 25.65
N SER A 262 4.75 -6.30 25.39
CA SER A 262 5.59 -5.18 25.83
C SER A 262 5.00 -4.41 27.03
N PHE A 263 3.86 -4.89 27.56
CA PHE A 263 3.15 -4.29 28.71
C PHE A 263 2.81 -5.30 29.81
N THR A 264 3.50 -6.44 29.84
CA THR A 264 3.47 -7.39 30.96
C THR A 264 4.88 -7.81 31.30
#